data_AF-A0A7V4G0X2-F1
#
_entry.id   AF-A0A7V4G0X2-F1
#
_cell.length_a   1.000
_cell.length_b   1.000
_cell.length_c   1.000
_cell.angle_alpha   90.00
_cell.angle_beta   90.00
_cell.angle_gamma   90.00
#
_symmetry.space_group_name_H-M   'P 1'
#
loop_
_entity.id
_entity.type
_entity.pdbx_description
1 polymer ?
#
loop_
_entity_poly.entity_id
_entity_poly.type
_entity_poly.pdbx_seq_one_letter_code
_entity_poly.pdbx_strand_id
1 'polypeptide(L)'
;MEGFPRRFGGYVLAKPLARGGMGALYLAVHGQRGLEKLCAIKTALPHLAGRSYVQRFKDEAKVVVRLSHGNLVGVFDAGQVK
;
A
#
# COMPACT_ATOMS: atom_id res chain seq x y z
N MET A 1 19.11 -0.96 5.13
CA MET A 1 18.21 -0.98 3.97
C MET A 1 18.22 -2.42 3.48
N GLU A 2 17.44 -3.31 4.10
CA GLU A 2 17.46 -4.74 3.76
C GLU A 2 16.20 -5.45 4.29
N GLY A 3 15.73 -6.47 3.56
CA GLY A 3 14.51 -7.23 3.85
C GLY A 3 13.51 -7.34 2.71
N PHE A 4 13.96 -7.27 1.45
CA PHE A 4 13.12 -7.49 0.26
C PHE A 4 13.76 -8.53 -0.67
N PRO A 5 12.96 -9.36 -1.38
CA PRO A 5 11.50 -9.37 -1.38
C PRO A 5 10.91 -9.92 -0.07
N ARG A 6 9.76 -9.38 0.37
CA ARG A 6 9.05 -9.89 1.56
C ARG A 6 7.55 -10.03 1.34
N ARG A 7 6.95 -11.04 1.95
CA ARG A 7 5.49 -11.22 1.93
C ARG A 7 4.79 -10.14 2.76
N PHE A 8 3.64 -9.71 2.27
CA PHE A 8 2.73 -8.78 2.91
C PHE A 8 1.29 -9.15 2.52
N GLY A 9 0.66 -10.03 3.29
CA GLY A 9 -0.63 -10.63 2.93
C GLY A 9 -0.53 -11.37 1.58
N GLY A 10 -1.46 -11.07 0.67
CA GLY A 10 -1.46 -11.61 -0.70
C GLY A 10 -0.45 -10.97 -1.65
N TYR A 11 0.45 -10.12 -1.16
CA TYR A 11 1.42 -9.37 -1.95
C TYR A 11 2.85 -9.75 -1.59
N VAL A 12 3.77 -9.53 -2.53
CA VAL A 12 5.21 -9.54 -2.27
C VAL A 12 5.72 -8.14 -2.48
N LEU A 13 6.19 -7.48 -1.42
CA LEU A 13 6.89 -6.21 -1.55
C LEU A 13 8.25 -6.52 -2.17
N ALA A 14 8.59 -5.84 -3.25
CA ALA A 14 9.80 -6.06 -4.02
C ALA A 14 10.91 -5.08 -3.65
N LYS A 15 10.58 -3.79 -3.40
CA LYS A 15 11.52 -2.78 -2.92
C LYS A 15 10.79 -1.55 -2.34
N PRO A 16 11.43 -0.77 -1.44
CA PRO A 16 10.93 0.54 -1.07
C PRO A 16 11.00 1.50 -2.27
N LEU A 17 10.03 2.40 -2.36
CA LEU A 17 9.98 3.48 -3.35
C LEU A 17 10.14 4.85 -2.69
N ALA A 18 9.42 5.08 -1.59
CA ALA A 18 9.46 6.35 -0.89
C ALA A 18 9.06 6.18 0.59
N ARG A 19 9.44 7.13 1.42
CA ARG A 19 8.97 7.26 2.81
C ARG A 19 8.69 8.72 3.10
N GLY A 20 7.51 8.99 3.67
CA GLY A 20 7.09 10.33 4.08
C GLY A 20 6.32 10.31 5.38
N GLY A 21 5.74 11.46 5.77
CA GLY A 21 5.05 11.60 7.05
C GLY A 21 3.84 10.65 7.20
N MET A 22 3.09 10.41 6.12
CA MET A 22 1.88 9.57 6.14
C MET A 22 2.08 8.09 5.78
N GLY A 23 3.32 7.65 5.55
CA GLY A 23 3.54 6.24 5.24
C GLY A 23 4.86 5.93 4.55
N ALA A 24 5.03 4.65 4.26
CA ALA A 24 6.04 4.15 3.33
C ALA A 24 5.36 3.58 2.08
N LEU A 25 5.96 3.81 0.92
CA LEU A 25 5.49 3.31 -0.37
C LEU A 25 6.45 2.22 -0.86
N TYR A 26 5.89 1.13 -1.34
CA TYR A 26 6.65 -0.01 -1.87
C TYR A 26 6.18 -0.38 -3.26
N LEU A 27 7.11 -0.81 -4.11
CA LEU A 27 6.79 -1.59 -5.29
C LEU A 27 6.43 -2.99 -4.79
N ALA A 28 5.30 -3.51 -5.25
CA ALA A 28 4.83 -4.83 -4.90
C ALA A 28 4.37 -5.61 -6.13
N VAL A 29 4.29 -6.91 -5.95
CA VAL A 29 3.80 -7.86 -6.94
C VAL A 29 2.63 -8.62 -6.33
N HIS A 30 1.58 -8.81 -7.11
CA HIS A 30 0.42 -9.63 -6.78
C HIS A 30 0.14 -10.64 -7.89
N GLY A 31 -0.34 -11.83 -7.53
CA GLY A 31 -0.71 -12.89 -8.48
C GLY A 31 0.24 -14.08 -8.46
N GLN A 32 -0.04 -15.05 -9.33
CA GLN A 32 0.77 -16.26 -9.50
C GLN A 32 1.84 -16.03 -10.56
N ARG A 33 2.90 -16.86 -10.56
CA ARG A 33 3.99 -16.81 -11.55
C ARG A 33 3.44 -16.79 -12.97
N GLY A 34 3.86 -15.80 -13.76
CA GLY A 34 3.42 -15.61 -15.15
C GLY A 34 2.14 -14.80 -15.32
N LEU A 35 1.46 -14.44 -14.22
CA LEU A 35 0.27 -13.56 -14.19
C LEU A 35 0.43 -12.46 -13.15
N GLU A 36 1.67 -12.05 -12.91
CA GLU A 36 2.04 -11.06 -11.92
C GLU A 36 1.63 -9.65 -12.36
N LYS A 37 0.98 -8.93 -11.45
CA LYS A 37 0.70 -7.50 -11.61
C LYS A 37 1.60 -6.70 -10.68
N LEU A 38 2.27 -5.71 -11.24
CA LEU A 38 2.97 -4.69 -10.46
C LEU A 38 1.97 -3.72 -9.86
N CYS A 39 2.19 -3.36 -8.60
CA CYS A 39 1.40 -2.35 -7.93
C CYS A 39 2.24 -1.57 -6.92
N ALA A 40 1.68 -0.46 -6.43
CA ALA A 40 2.25 0.29 -5.32
C ALA A 40 1.43 0.02 -4.06
N ILE A 41 2.10 -0.23 -2.93
CA ILE A 41 1.46 -0.38 -1.62
C ILE A 41 1.94 0.75 -0.71
N LYS A 42 1.00 1.54 -0.19
CA LYS A 42 1.23 2.54 0.87
C LYS A 42 0.91 1.91 2.22
N THR A 43 1.86 1.85 3.14
CA THR A 43 1.65 1.37 4.51
C THR A 43 1.72 2.51 5.52
N ALA A 44 0.84 2.50 6.51
CA ALA A 44 0.95 3.36 7.69
C ALA A 44 2.24 3.04 8.47
N LEU A 45 2.91 4.07 9.02
CA LEU A 45 4.11 3.88 9.84
C LEU A 45 3.73 3.43 11.26
N PRO A 46 4.24 2.29 11.77
CA PRO A 46 3.85 1.76 13.08
C PRO A 46 4.11 2.72 14.26
N HIS A 47 5.19 3.50 14.20
CA HIS A 47 5.57 4.47 15.23
C HIS A 47 4.76 5.78 15.20
N LEU A 48 3.98 6.01 14.13
CA LEU A 48 3.05 7.14 14.03
C LEU A 48 1.60 6.70 14.20
N ALA A 49 1.35 5.44 14.58
CA ALA A 49 0.03 4.83 14.70
C ALA A 49 -0.78 5.32 15.92
N GLY A 50 -0.75 6.61 16.22
CA GLY A 50 -1.78 7.24 17.05
C GLY A 50 -3.15 7.09 16.39
N ARG A 51 -4.23 7.00 17.17
CA ARG A 51 -5.60 6.80 16.65
C ARG A 51 -5.96 7.79 15.54
N SER A 52 -5.55 9.05 15.67
CA SER A 52 -5.83 10.11 14.68
C SER A 52 -5.12 9.93 13.34
N TYR A 53 -3.93 9.31 13.34
CA TYR A 53 -3.18 9.03 12.12
C TYR A 53 -3.79 7.87 11.34
N VAL A 54 -4.09 6.78 12.05
CA VAL A 54 -4.76 5.61 11.45
C VAL A 54 -6.12 6.01 10.89
N GLN A 55 -6.83 6.89 11.59
CA GLN A 55 -8.12 7.40 11.12
C GLN A 55 -7.97 8.20 9.82
N ARG A 56 -7.05 9.18 9.77
CA ARG A 56 -6.77 9.94 8.54
C ARG A 56 -6.34 9.06 7.37
N PHE A 57 -5.48 8.08 7.62
CA PHE A 57 -5.05 7.11 6.60
C PHE A 57 -6.24 6.31 6.04
N LYS A 58 -7.14 5.85 6.92
CA LYS A 58 -8.37 5.15 6.51
C LYS A 58 -9.31 6.07 5.74
N ASP A 59 -9.44 7.33 6.15
CA ASP A 59 -10.34 8.28 5.50
C ASP A 59 -9.85 8.68 4.11
N GLU A 60 -8.54 8.85 3.90
CA GLU A 60 -7.94 8.97 2.56
C GLU A 60 -8.30 7.77 1.68
N ALA A 61 -8.09 6.54 2.18
CA ALA A 61 -8.37 5.33 1.42
C ALA A 61 -9.86 5.24 1.03
N LYS A 62 -10.79 5.59 1.93
CA LYS A 62 -12.24 5.61 1.64
C LYS A 62 -12.61 6.58 0.52
N VAL A 63 -11.96 7.74 0.46
CA VAL A 63 -12.21 8.72 -0.59
C VAL A 63 -11.68 8.21 -1.92
N VAL A 64 -10.43 7.75 -1.96
CA VAL A 64 -9.78 7.35 -3.22
C VAL A 64 -10.41 6.11 -3.83
N VAL A 65 -10.84 5.12 -3.03
CA VAL A 65 -11.53 3.91 -3.52
C VAL A 65 -12.83 4.24 -4.27
N ARG A 66 -13.46 5.38 -3.98
CA ARG A 66 -14.68 5.82 -4.67
C ARG A 66 -14.40 6.53 -6.01
N LEU A 67 -13.15 6.89 -6.28
CA LEU A 67 -12.76 7.57 -7.51
C LEU A 67 -12.42 6.53 -8.59
N SER A 68 -13.23 6.48 -9.64
CA SER A 68 -12.99 5.64 -10.82
C SER A 68 -12.98 6.52 -12.06
N HIS A 69 -11.78 6.78 -12.59
CA HIS A 69 -11.59 7.62 -13.76
C HIS A 69 -10.29 7.25 -14.49
N GLY A 70 -10.27 7.32 -15.83
CA GLY A 70 -9.13 6.90 -16.66
C GLY A 70 -7.83 7.68 -16.42
N ASN A 71 -7.92 8.89 -15.86
CA ASN A 71 -6.78 9.74 -15.52
C ASN A 71 -6.39 9.70 -14.03
N LEU A 72 -6.99 8.80 -13.24
CA LEU A 72 -6.66 8.62 -11.83
C LEU A 72 -6.07 7.22 -11.61
N VAL A 73 -5.10 7.14 -10.71
CA VAL A 73 -4.59 5.84 -10.27
C VAL A 73 -5.67 5.16 -9.44
N GLY A 74 -6.16 4.02 -9.92
CA GLY A 74 -7.17 3.24 -9.21
C GLY A 74 -6.61 2.54 -7.98
N VAL A 75 -7.40 2.54 -6.90
CA VAL A 75 -7.13 1.72 -5.71
C VAL A 75 -8.01 0.48 -5.78
N PHE A 76 -7.39 -0.70 -5.80
CA PHE A 76 -8.08 -1.98 -5.96
C PHE A 76 -8.11 -2.82 -4.67
N ASP A 77 -7.31 -2.48 -3.67
CA ASP A 77 -7.33 -3.09 -2.34
C ASP A 77 -6.97 -2.04 -1.27
N ALA A 78 -7.62 -2.12 -0.11
CA ALA A 78 -7.33 -1.32 1.07
C ALA A 78 -7.74 -2.10 2.33
N GLY A 79 -6.78 -2.36 3.22
CA GLY A 79 -7.04 -3.15 4.40
C GLY A 79 -5.87 -3.20 5.38
N GLN A 80 -5.92 -4.18 6.27
CA GLN A 80 -4.86 -4.47 7.23
C GLN A 80 -4.39 -5.90 7.03
N VAL A 81 -3.06 -6.07 6.94
CA VAL A 81 -2.42 -7.38 7.00
C VAL A 81 -2.18 -7.70 8.48
N LYS A 82 -2.61 -8.89 8.90
CA LYS A 82 -2.33 -9.42 10.25
C LYS A 82 -0.89 -9.89 10.38
#